data_AF-A0A436CBS2-F1
#
_entry.id   AF-A0A436CBS2-F1
#
_cell.length_a   1.000
_cell.length_b   1.000
_cell.length_c   1.000
_cell.angle_alpha   90.00
_cell.angle_beta   90.00
_cell.angle_gamma   90.00
#
_symmetry.space_group_name_H-M   'P 1'
#
loop_
_entity.id
_entity.type
_entity.pdbx_description
1 polymer ?
#
loop_
_entity_poly.entity_id
_entity_poly.type
_entity_poly.pdbx_seq_one_letter_code
_entity_poly.pdbx_strand_id
1 'polypeptide(L)'
;MQANLKFARPLAVALGLFALSGTAYAADVVSEEPPAPAPIAELPVASWAGPYAGLNVGYGFSGHTKEKDLGVDNVDVGTKGFVGSVFGGYQWQQENFVYGAEAELGYNGVKGDDSGVNSKAGFEGSL
;
A
#
# COMPACT_ATOMS: atom_id res chain seq x y z
N MET A 1 -21.72 -30.05 33.05
CA MET A 1 -20.39 -29.47 32.77
C MET A 1 -20.55 -28.38 31.72
N GLN A 2 -20.12 -27.15 31.97
CA GLN A 2 -20.14 -26.07 30.98
C GLN A 2 -18.72 -25.88 30.42
N ALA A 3 -18.55 -26.01 29.10
CA ALA A 3 -17.25 -25.85 28.45
C ALA A 3 -16.91 -24.36 28.32
N ASN A 4 -15.73 -23.95 28.79
CA ASN A 4 -15.28 -22.57 28.79
C ASN A 4 -14.58 -22.25 27.45
N LEU A 5 -15.30 -21.65 26.50
CA LEU A 5 -14.87 -21.45 25.11
C LEU A 5 -13.94 -20.25 24.87
N LYS A 6 -13.36 -19.66 25.92
CA LYS A 6 -12.57 -18.42 25.84
C LYS A 6 -11.33 -18.54 24.93
N PHE A 7 -10.82 -19.74 24.73
CA PHE A 7 -9.66 -20.01 23.87
C PHE A 7 -10.02 -20.63 22.51
N ALA A 8 -11.31 -20.87 22.21
CA ALA A 8 -11.72 -21.52 20.97
C ALA A 8 -11.45 -20.64 19.73
N ARG A 9 -11.57 -19.32 19.88
CA ARG A 9 -11.31 -18.34 18.80
C ARG A 9 -9.84 -18.24 18.40
N PRO A 10 -8.88 -18.01 19.32
CA PRO A 10 -7.46 -17.98 18.94
C PRO A 10 -6.97 -19.34 18.42
N LEU A 11 -7.50 -20.45 18.93
CA LEU A 11 -7.16 -21.79 18.46
C LEU A 11 -7.62 -22.03 17.01
N ALA A 12 -8.82 -21.58 16.64
CA ALA A 12 -9.33 -21.69 15.27
C ALA A 12 -8.50 -20.87 14.27
N VAL A 13 -8.04 -19.67 14.68
CA VAL A 13 -7.18 -18.82 13.84
C VAL A 13 -5.79 -19.46 13.65
N ALA A 14 -5.20 -20.00 14.71
CA ALA A 14 -3.92 -20.70 14.63
C ALA A 14 -4.00 -21.94 13.72
N LEU A 15 -5.06 -22.74 13.84
CA LEU A 15 -5.29 -23.90 12.98
C LEU A 15 -5.55 -23.50 11.52
N GLY A 16 -6.26 -22.39 11.28
CA GLY A 16 -6.49 -21.86 9.94
C GLY A 16 -5.20 -21.41 9.24
N LEU A 17 -4.29 -20.76 9.96
CA LEU A 17 -2.98 -20.36 9.44
C LEU A 17 -2.10 -21.58 9.12
N PHE A 18 -2.14 -22.63 9.94
CA PHE A 18 -1.43 -23.88 9.70
C PHE A 18 -1.99 -24.67 8.50
N ALA A 19 -3.29 -24.56 8.23
CA ALA A 19 -3.90 -25.21 7.07
C ALA A 19 -3.52 -24.54 5.73
N LEU A 20 -3.07 -23.28 5.76
CA LEU A 20 -2.63 -22.52 4.59
C LEU A 20 -1.14 -22.69 4.27
N SER A 21 -0.35 -23.27 5.17
CA SER A 21 1.04 -23.65 4.88
C SER A 21 1.06 -24.94 4.05
N GLY A 22 0.87 -24.80 2.74
CA GLY A 22 0.98 -25.90 1.79
C GLY A 22 2.37 -26.56 1.83
N THR A 23 2.39 -27.88 1.65
CA THR A 23 3.63 -28.66 1.53
C THR A 23 4.30 -28.36 0.19
N ALA A 24 5.56 -27.89 0.22
CA ALA A 24 6.40 -27.83 -0.97
C ALA A 24 6.75 -29.27 -1.39
N TYR A 25 6.12 -29.78 -2.44
CA TYR A 25 6.52 -31.04 -3.06
C TYR A 25 7.68 -30.75 -4.02
N ALA A 26 8.90 -31.08 -3.61
CA ALA A 26 10.00 -31.26 -4.56
C ALA A 26 9.73 -32.56 -5.32
N ALA A 27 9.44 -32.48 -6.62
CA ALA A 27 9.34 -33.64 -7.48
C ALA A 27 10.74 -34.25 -7.64
N ASP A 28 11.03 -35.31 -6.89
CA ASP A 28 12.21 -36.13 -7.13
C ASP A 28 11.99 -36.89 -8.44
N VAL A 29 12.65 -36.42 -9.51
CA VAL A 29 12.48 -36.95 -10.85
C VAL A 29 13.46 -38.11 -11.04
N VAL A 30 12.94 -39.28 -11.43
CA VAL A 30 13.77 -40.42 -11.87
C VAL A 30 14.58 -39.98 -13.08
N SER A 31 15.91 -40.07 -13.00
CA SER A 31 16.82 -39.58 -14.02
C SER A 31 16.99 -40.60 -15.15
N GLU A 32 16.34 -40.35 -16.30
CA GLU A 32 16.85 -40.82 -17.59
C GLU A 32 17.85 -39.80 -18.14
N GLU A 33 18.99 -40.26 -18.65
CA GLU A 33 20.05 -39.38 -19.15
C GLU A 33 19.55 -38.59 -20.37
N PRO A 34 19.40 -37.25 -20.24
CA PRO A 34 18.74 -36.47 -21.27
C PRO A 34 19.67 -36.30 -22.49
N PRO A 35 19.11 -36.33 -23.73
CA PRO A 35 19.86 -35.94 -24.92
C PRO A 35 20.43 -34.53 -24.72
N ALA A 36 21.64 -34.30 -25.25
CA ALA A 36 22.44 -33.10 -25.04
C ALA A 36 21.55 -31.84 -25.02
N PRO A 37 21.56 -31.06 -23.92
CA PRO A 37 20.61 -29.99 -23.73
C PRO A 37 20.75 -28.99 -24.87
N ALA A 38 19.66 -28.85 -25.65
CA ALA A 38 19.52 -27.72 -26.55
C ALA A 38 19.73 -26.44 -25.72
N PRO A 39 20.30 -25.36 -26.31
CA PRO A 39 20.51 -24.11 -25.58
C PRO A 39 19.20 -23.70 -24.92
N ILE A 40 19.15 -23.83 -23.60
CA ILE A 40 18.03 -23.36 -22.81
C ILE A 40 18.09 -21.86 -22.97
N ALA A 41 17.15 -21.29 -23.73
CA ALA A 41 16.95 -19.85 -23.71
C ALA A 41 16.67 -19.49 -22.25
N GLU A 42 17.59 -18.75 -21.63
CA GLU A 42 17.39 -18.21 -20.29
C GLU A 42 16.09 -17.40 -20.34
N LEU A 43 15.04 -17.94 -19.71
CA LEU A 43 13.79 -17.21 -19.58
C LEU A 43 14.10 -15.95 -18.77
N PRO A 44 13.52 -14.78 -19.14
CA PRO A 44 13.72 -13.57 -18.38
C PRO A 44 13.37 -13.82 -16.91
N VAL A 45 14.36 -13.72 -16.02
CA VAL A 45 14.14 -13.80 -14.59
C VAL A 45 13.23 -12.63 -14.21
N ALA A 46 12.13 -12.92 -13.52
CA ALA A 46 11.21 -11.89 -13.05
C ALA A 46 12.00 -10.92 -12.14
N SER A 47 12.11 -9.66 -12.58
CA SER A 47 12.85 -8.62 -11.89
C SER A 47 11.92 -7.47 -11.54
N TRP A 48 12.09 -6.94 -10.33
CA TRP A 48 11.48 -5.71 -9.86
C TRP A 48 12.20 -4.47 -10.39
N ALA A 49 13.34 -4.64 -11.07
CA ALA A 49 14.11 -3.54 -11.62
C ALA A 49 13.39 -2.88 -12.80
N GLY A 50 13.34 -1.56 -12.77
CA GLY A 50 12.74 -0.76 -13.83
C GLY A 50 12.08 0.50 -13.33
N PRO A 51 11.63 1.36 -14.28
CA PRO A 51 10.85 2.54 -13.95
C PRO A 51 9.42 2.13 -13.58
N TYR A 52 8.84 2.84 -12.63
CA TYR A 52 7.43 2.75 -12.31
C TYR A 52 6.86 4.15 -12.06
N ALA A 53 5.56 4.29 -12.29
CA ALA A 53 4.83 5.51 -12.00
C ALA A 53 3.38 5.17 -11.64
N GLY A 54 2.76 6.04 -10.86
CA GLY A 54 1.40 5.88 -10.39
C GLY A 54 0.74 7.22 -10.12
N LEU A 55 -0.55 7.14 -9.82
CA LEU A 55 -1.36 8.28 -9.45
C LEU A 55 -2.33 7.88 -8.34
N ASN A 56 -2.55 8.78 -7.40
CA ASN A 56 -3.57 8.67 -6.37
C ASN A 56 -4.61 9.74 -6.62
N VAL A 57 -5.89 9.40 -6.48
CA VAL A 57 -7.01 10.35 -6.52
C VAL A 57 -7.95 9.99 -5.39
N GLY A 58 -8.42 10.99 -4.66
CA GLY A 58 -9.38 10.84 -3.59
C GLY A 58 -10.32 12.03 -3.49
N TYR A 59 -11.41 11.83 -2.77
CA TYR A 59 -12.37 12.88 -2.44
C TYR A 59 -12.67 12.81 -0.95
N GLY A 60 -12.34 13.89 -0.23
CA GLY A 60 -12.65 14.04 1.18
C GLY A 60 -14.01 14.70 1.36
N PHE A 61 -14.82 14.18 2.27
CA PHE A 61 -16.07 14.77 2.73
C PHE A 61 -16.17 14.67 4.26
N SER A 62 -16.96 15.55 4.89
CA SER A 62 -17.16 15.58 6.35
C SER A 62 -15.90 15.88 7.16
N GLY A 63 -14.98 16.70 6.63
CA GLY A 63 -13.86 17.23 7.43
C GLY A 63 -14.34 18.33 8.37
N HIS A 64 -13.77 18.37 9.59
CA HIS A 64 -14.06 19.40 10.58
C HIS A 64 -12.77 20.13 10.95
N THR A 65 -12.70 21.44 10.71
CA THR A 65 -11.59 22.29 11.18
C THR A 65 -12.03 23.05 12.42
N LYS A 66 -11.23 23.00 13.48
CA LYS A 66 -11.48 23.76 14.72
C LYS A 66 -10.55 24.96 14.78
N GLU A 67 -11.14 26.15 14.76
CA GLU A 67 -10.43 27.41 14.98
C GLU A 67 -10.55 27.82 16.45
N LYS A 68 -9.43 28.19 17.08
CA LYS A 68 -9.35 28.41 18.53
C LYS A 68 -9.04 29.88 18.90
N ASP A 69 -8.82 30.75 17.92
CA ASP A 69 -8.30 32.10 18.15
C ASP A 69 -9.38 33.20 18.22
N LEU A 70 -10.63 32.90 17.82
CA LEU A 70 -11.68 33.92 17.72
C LEU A 70 -12.62 34.04 18.93
N GLY A 71 -12.39 33.34 20.04
CA GLY A 71 -13.25 33.43 21.24
C GLY A 71 -14.72 33.00 20.99
N VAL A 72 -14.99 32.36 19.86
CA VAL A 72 -16.26 31.74 19.51
C VAL A 72 -16.07 30.24 19.67
N ASP A 73 -16.79 29.65 20.63
CA ASP A 73 -16.85 28.22 20.81
C ASP A 73 -17.34 27.54 19.52
N ASN A 74 -16.46 26.74 18.91
CA ASN A 74 -16.78 25.71 17.92
C ASN A 74 -17.46 26.21 16.62
N VAL A 75 -16.73 26.95 15.79
CA VAL A 75 -17.05 27.02 14.36
C VAL A 75 -16.72 25.67 13.73
N ASP A 76 -17.73 24.91 13.34
CA ASP A 76 -17.59 23.66 12.61
C ASP A 76 -17.54 23.95 11.10
N VAL A 77 -16.33 24.06 10.55
CA VAL A 77 -16.15 24.29 9.11
C VAL A 77 -16.20 22.96 8.37
N GLY A 78 -17.35 22.68 7.74
CA GLY A 78 -17.52 21.52 6.87
C GLY A 78 -16.57 21.59 5.67
N THR A 79 -15.60 20.68 5.63
CA THR A 79 -14.54 20.67 4.62
C THR A 79 -14.76 19.53 3.63
N LYS A 80 -14.69 19.84 2.33
CA LYS A 80 -14.81 18.86 1.23
C LYS A 80 -13.90 19.23 0.07
N GLY A 81 -13.41 18.23 -0.66
CA GLY A 81 -12.66 18.49 -1.87
C GLY A 81 -11.88 17.30 -2.39
N PHE A 82 -11.31 17.49 -3.58
CA PHE A 82 -10.48 16.50 -4.24
C PHE A 82 -9.03 16.58 -3.79
N VAL A 83 -8.42 15.43 -3.63
CA VAL A 83 -6.99 15.22 -3.42
C VAL A 83 -6.47 14.36 -4.55
N GLY A 84 -5.24 14.61 -4.99
CA GLY A 84 -4.57 13.68 -5.87
C GLY A 84 -3.08 13.89 -5.89
N SER A 85 -2.33 12.82 -6.15
CA SER A 85 -0.89 12.86 -6.31
C SER A 85 -0.45 12.01 -7.48
N VAL A 86 0.74 12.29 -7.99
CA VAL A 86 1.46 11.44 -8.92
C VAL A 86 2.78 11.08 -8.28
N PHE A 87 3.18 9.83 -8.42
CA PHE A 87 4.46 9.35 -7.93
C PHE A 87 5.16 8.53 -9.00
N GLY A 88 6.47 8.48 -8.92
CA GLY A 88 7.25 7.67 -9.84
C GLY A 88 8.66 7.50 -9.34
N GLY A 89 9.27 6.39 -9.75
CA GLY A 89 10.57 6.00 -9.27
C GLY A 89 11.25 5.02 -10.19
N TYR A 90 12.45 4.63 -9.78
CA TYR A 90 13.23 3.61 -10.46
C TYR A 90 13.80 2.67 -9.43
N GLN A 91 13.52 1.38 -9.60
CA GLN A 91 14.08 0.33 -8.76
C GLN A 91 15.22 -0.37 -9.49
N TRP A 92 16.27 -0.68 -8.75
CA TRP A 92 17.34 -1.60 -9.15
C TRP A 92 17.26 -2.84 -8.29
N GLN A 93 17.55 -4.00 -8.90
CA GLN A 93 17.60 -5.28 -8.22
C GLN A 93 18.96 -5.91 -8.45
N GLN A 94 19.62 -6.30 -7.36
CA GLN A 94 20.84 -7.09 -7.35
C GLN A 94 20.55 -8.35 -6.54
N GLU A 95 20.46 -9.50 -7.21
CA GLU A 95 20.08 -10.78 -6.59
C GLU A 95 18.74 -10.67 -5.83
N ASN A 96 18.80 -10.79 -4.50
CA ASN A 96 17.66 -10.74 -3.58
C ASN A 96 17.44 -9.35 -2.97
N PHE A 97 18.28 -8.37 -3.29
CA PHE A 97 18.17 -7.00 -2.79
C PHE A 97 17.54 -6.08 -3.85
N VAL A 98 16.58 -5.27 -3.41
CA VAL A 98 15.94 -4.24 -4.24
C VAL A 98 16.13 -2.90 -3.55
N TYR A 99 16.60 -1.90 -4.29
CA TYR A 99 16.80 -0.54 -3.81
C TYR A 99 16.47 0.45 -4.92
N GLY A 100 16.16 1.68 -4.57
CA GLY A 100 15.81 2.67 -5.58
C GLY A 100 15.47 4.02 -5.00
N ALA A 101 15.01 4.90 -5.89
CA ALA A 101 14.59 6.25 -5.57
C ALA A 101 13.18 6.48 -6.11
N GLU A 102 12.36 7.17 -5.32
CA GLU A 102 11.00 7.55 -5.65
C GLU A 102 10.85 9.06 -5.49
N ALA A 103 9.96 9.66 -6.26
CA ALA A 103 9.50 11.02 -6.02
C ALA A 103 7.99 11.06 -6.13
N GLU A 104 7.37 11.86 -5.28
CA GLU A 104 5.94 12.10 -5.27
C GLU A 104 5.64 13.59 -5.31
N LEU A 105 4.61 13.96 -6.07
CA LEU A 105 4.05 15.30 -6.13
C LEU A 105 2.53 15.22 -5.97
N GLY A 106 2.03 15.84 -4.91
CA GLY A 106 0.62 15.88 -4.53
C GLY A 106 0.01 17.28 -4.66
N TYR A 107 -1.28 17.31 -4.95
CA TYR A 107 -2.13 18.48 -4.85
C TYR A 107 -3.36 18.19 -3.99
N ASN A 108 -3.60 19.06 -3.02
CA ASN A 108 -4.70 18.93 -2.10
C ASN A 108 -5.66 20.09 -2.26
N GLY A 109 -6.76 19.85 -3.00
CA GLY A 109 -7.79 20.82 -3.31
C GLY A 109 -8.91 20.91 -2.28
N VAL A 110 -8.68 20.41 -1.05
CA VAL A 110 -9.65 20.43 0.03
C VAL A 110 -9.87 21.87 0.51
N LYS A 111 -11.14 22.30 0.45
CA LYS A 111 -11.57 23.66 0.79
C LYS A 111 -12.74 23.60 1.77
N GLY A 112 -12.74 24.50 2.74
CA GLY A 112 -13.85 24.71 3.67
C GLY A 112 -14.08 26.21 3.82
N ASP A 113 -15.35 26.62 3.71
CA ASP A 113 -15.81 27.98 3.94
C ASP A 113 -16.98 27.92 4.94
N ASP A 114 -16.73 28.30 6.19
CA ASP A 114 -17.79 28.50 7.19
C ASP A 114 -17.40 29.68 8.11
N SER A 115 -18.38 30.55 8.40
CA SER A 115 -18.27 31.70 9.30
C SER A 115 -17.03 32.60 9.16
N GLY A 116 -16.54 32.81 7.93
CA GLY A 116 -15.48 33.77 7.63
C GLY A 116 -14.04 33.25 7.72
N VAL A 117 -13.86 31.94 7.98
CA VAL A 117 -12.56 31.27 8.00
C VAL A 117 -12.38 30.43 6.74
N ASN A 118 -11.27 30.65 6.02
CA ASN A 118 -10.95 29.92 4.79
C ASN A 118 -9.77 28.95 5.04
N SER A 119 -10.00 27.65 4.84
CA SER A 119 -8.93 26.63 4.87
C SER A 119 -8.63 26.13 3.46
N LYS A 120 -7.35 26.19 3.06
CA LYS A 120 -6.86 25.67 1.77
C LYS A 120 -5.67 24.74 2.03
N ALA A 121 -5.76 23.53 1.52
CA ALA A 121 -4.60 22.68 1.36
C ALA A 121 -3.84 23.04 0.05
N GLY A 122 -2.56 22.66 -0.03
CA GLY A 122 -1.62 23.15 -1.04
C GLY A 122 -0.95 22.05 -1.87
N PHE A 123 0.21 22.36 -2.43
CA PHE A 123 1.08 21.37 -3.08
C PHE A 123 1.95 20.66 -2.04
N GLU A 124 2.13 19.37 -2.25
CA GLU A 124 2.87 18.44 -1.39
C GLU A 124 3.93 17.75 -2.25
N GLY A 125 5.10 17.42 -1.70
CA GLY A 125 6.10 16.66 -2.44
C GLY A 125 7.18 16.03 -1.57
N SER A 126 7.64 14.86 -1.98
CA SER A 126 8.69 14.09 -1.30
C SER A 126 9.58 13.35 -2.30
N LEU A 127 10.78 13.01 -1.82
CA LEU A 127 11.83 12.22 -2.48
C LEU A 127 12.23 11.05 -1.58
#